data_AF-A0AB39ZAY3-F1
#
_entry.id   AF-A0AB39ZAY3-F1
#
_cell.length_a   1.000
_cell.length_b   1.000
_cell.length_c   1.000
_cell.angle_alpha   90.00
_cell.angle_beta   90.00
_cell.angle_gamma   90.00
#
_symmetry.space_group_name_H-M   'P 1'
#
loop_
_entity.id
_entity.type
_entity.pdbx_description
1 polymer ?
#
loop_
_entity_poly.entity_id
_entity_poly.type
_entity_poly.pdbx_seq_one_letter_code
_entity_poly.pdbx_strand_id
1 'polypeptide(L)'
;MMTGLKVFLKEGFKVATVMGLGDAIAQLAIEKKPLDDWDAARTLRFGALGMVFVGPVLRRWYLFLESRVPKTCTPMRRGAIKMLADQALFVPPFALAMSFLVPLVNGEPVVRIRQRILDSYPTILVRNYMLWPAAQMINFSFVPLGYQVIYVQCIALIWNCYLSLVLNS
;
A
#
# COMPACT_ATOMS: atom_id res chain seq x y z
N MET A 1 18.40 -17.64 19.29
CA MET A 1 17.33 -16.66 19.60
C MET A 1 17.73 -15.32 18.96
N MET A 2 17.28 -15.03 17.74
CA MET A 2 17.83 -13.89 16.97
C MET A 2 16.83 -13.38 15.92
N THR A 3 15.55 -13.15 16.25
CA THR A 3 14.51 -13.45 15.23
C THR A 3 13.29 -12.53 15.07
N GLY A 4 13.07 -11.50 15.88
CA GLY A 4 11.96 -10.55 15.67
C GLY A 4 12.38 -9.26 14.96
N LEU A 5 13.27 -8.51 15.59
CA LEU A 5 13.68 -7.16 15.17
C LEU A 5 14.38 -7.15 13.80
N LYS A 6 15.27 -8.12 13.53
CA LYS A 6 15.97 -8.20 12.23
C LYS A 6 15.00 -8.42 11.06
N VAL A 7 13.94 -9.22 11.26
CA VAL A 7 12.91 -9.47 10.26
C VAL A 7 12.05 -8.22 10.07
N PHE A 8 11.67 -7.56 11.16
CA PHE A 8 10.95 -6.29 11.12
C PHE A 8 11.73 -5.22 10.35
N LEU A 9 13.01 -5.03 10.66
CA LEU A 9 13.86 -4.05 9.99
C LEU A 9 14.05 -4.36 8.51
N LYS A 10 14.28 -5.64 8.15
CA LYS A 10 14.47 -6.03 6.74
C LYS A 10 13.21 -5.79 5.90
N GLU A 11 12.04 -6.12 6.43
CA GLU A 11 10.77 -5.97 5.71
C GLU A 11 10.31 -4.51 5.70
N GLY A 12 10.44 -3.80 6.82
CA GLY A 12 10.19 -2.36 6.89
C GLY A 12 11.09 -1.60 5.91
N PHE A 13 12.37 -1.97 5.81
CA PHE A 13 13.29 -1.36 4.86
C PHE A 13 12.86 -1.56 3.41
N LYS A 14 12.45 -2.78 3.02
CA LYS A 14 11.92 -3.04 1.67
C LYS A 14 10.74 -2.13 1.34
N VAL A 15 9.77 -2.02 2.25
CA VAL A 15 8.58 -1.19 2.04
C VAL A 15 8.95 0.30 2.01
N ALA A 16 9.88 0.72 2.86
CA ALA A 16 10.42 2.08 2.86
C ALA A 16 11.06 2.44 1.52
N THR A 17 11.90 1.55 0.97
CA THR A 17 12.52 1.75 -0.34
C THR A 17 11.45 1.88 -1.42
N VAL A 18 10.45 0.99 -1.45
CA VAL A 18 9.45 1.05 -2.51
C VAL A 18 8.52 2.25 -2.38
N MET A 19 8.11 2.62 -1.17
CA MET A 19 7.28 3.83 -0.97
C MET A 19 8.07 5.12 -1.26
N GLY A 20 9.33 5.19 -0.84
CA GLY A 20 10.20 6.32 -1.16
C GLY A 20 10.45 6.45 -2.67
N LEU A 21 10.79 5.35 -3.35
CA LEU A 21 10.96 5.35 -4.81
C LEU A 21 9.66 5.69 -5.53
N GLY A 22 8.52 5.17 -5.04
CA GLY A 22 7.21 5.49 -5.60
C GLY A 22 6.89 6.98 -5.52
N ASP A 23 7.21 7.63 -4.39
CA ASP A 23 7.03 9.08 -4.25
C ASP A 23 8.02 9.86 -5.13
N ALA A 24 9.29 9.46 -5.19
CA ALA A 24 10.27 10.10 -6.08
C ALA A 24 9.84 10.02 -7.56
N ILE A 25 9.35 8.86 -8.01
CA ILE A 25 8.81 8.68 -9.37
C ILE A 25 7.55 9.53 -9.56
N ALA A 26 6.67 9.61 -8.56
CA ALA A 26 5.50 10.49 -8.65
C ALA A 26 5.92 11.96 -8.79
N GLN A 27 6.87 12.44 -8.01
CA GLN A 27 7.33 13.82 -8.09
C GLN A 27 8.01 14.14 -9.43
N LEU A 28 8.89 13.26 -9.91
CA LEU A 28 9.71 13.53 -11.10
C LEU A 28 9.00 13.20 -12.42
N ALA A 29 8.28 12.08 -12.48
CA ALA A 29 7.69 11.58 -13.72
C ALA A 29 6.21 11.96 -13.88
N ILE A 30 5.46 12.10 -12.78
CA ILE A 30 4.02 12.40 -12.81
C ILE A 30 3.78 13.90 -12.62
N GLU A 31 4.29 14.47 -11.53
CA GLU A 31 4.19 15.90 -11.23
C GLU A 31 5.16 16.73 -12.10
N LYS A 32 6.06 16.07 -12.85
CA LYS A 32 7.06 16.68 -13.76
C LYS A 32 7.92 17.75 -13.09
N LYS A 33 8.23 17.59 -11.80
CA LYS A 33 9.14 18.50 -11.11
C LYS A 33 10.56 18.36 -11.65
N PRO A 34 11.27 19.48 -11.87
CA PRO A 34 12.71 19.42 -12.13
C PRO A 34 13.43 18.82 -10.93
N LEU A 35 14.61 18.23 -11.15
CA LEU A 35 15.40 17.59 -10.09
C LEU A 35 15.74 18.57 -8.95
N ASP A 36 15.90 19.86 -9.27
CA ASP A 36 16.20 20.91 -8.30
C ASP A 36 15.03 21.20 -7.34
N ASP A 37 13.79 20.92 -7.75
CA ASP A 37 12.56 21.08 -6.94
C ASP A 37 12.09 19.76 -6.30
N TRP A 38 12.91 18.71 -6.34
CA TRP A 38 12.58 17.44 -5.74
C TRP A 38 12.44 17.57 -4.21
N ASP A 39 11.25 17.24 -3.69
CA ASP A 39 11.00 17.23 -2.24
C ASP A 39 11.50 15.92 -1.63
N ALA A 40 12.80 15.91 -1.30
CA ALA A 40 13.46 14.81 -0.61
C ALA A 40 12.86 14.57 0.79
N ALA A 41 12.34 15.61 1.46
CA ALA A 41 11.73 15.48 2.77
C ALA A 41 10.39 14.72 2.69
N ARG A 42 9.58 14.97 1.66
CA ARG A 42 8.38 14.18 1.36
C ARG A 42 8.75 12.73 1.04
N THR A 43 9.77 12.50 0.21
CA THR A 43 10.24 11.15 -0.10
C THR A 43 10.65 10.39 1.18
N LEU A 44 11.36 11.05 2.09
CA LEU A 44 11.76 10.48 3.38
C LEU A 44 10.57 10.17 4.28
N ARG A 45 9.57 11.07 4.36
CA ARG A 45 8.33 10.84 5.14
C ARG A 45 7.57 9.62 4.62
N PHE A 46 7.45 9.46 3.30
CA PHE A 46 6.82 8.28 2.69
C PHE A 46 7.61 6.99 2.98
N GLY A 47 8.94 7.05 2.91
CA GLY A 47 9.81 5.95 3.32
C GLY A 47 9.62 5.57 4.80
N ALA A 48 9.59 6.56 5.69
CA ALA A 48 9.37 6.36 7.12
C ALA A 48 7.99 5.75 7.42
N LEU A 49 6.94 6.25 6.75
CA LEU A 49 5.58 5.68 6.84
C LEU A 49 5.56 4.22 6.36
N GLY A 50 6.31 3.91 5.29
CA GLY A 50 6.52 2.57 4.80
C GLY A 50 7.17 1.64 5.82
N MET A 51 8.22 2.12 6.47
CA MET A 51 8.98 1.35 7.46
C MET A 51 8.21 1.08 8.75
N VAL A 52 7.56 2.12 9.28
CA VAL A 52 7.00 2.10 10.65
C VAL A 52 5.55 1.62 10.66
N PHE A 53 4.78 1.92 9.63
CA PHE A 53 3.34 1.63 9.59
C PHE A 53 2.99 0.58 8.54
N VAL A 54 3.18 0.89 7.26
CA VAL A 54 2.66 0.07 6.15
C VAL A 54 3.26 -1.33 6.14
N GLY A 55 4.60 -1.44 6.22
CA GLY A 55 5.29 -2.73 6.20
C GLY A 55 4.89 -3.65 7.36
N PRO A 56 4.96 -3.19 8.62
CA PRO A 56 4.54 -3.99 9.77
C PRO A 56 3.07 -4.42 9.73
N VAL A 57 2.18 -3.50 9.38
CA VAL A 57 0.73 -3.75 9.34
C VAL A 57 0.38 -4.77 8.24
N LEU A 58 0.86 -4.57 7.02
CA LEU A 58 0.64 -5.51 5.91
C LEU A 58 1.21 -6.89 6.20
N ARG A 59 2.45 -6.96 6.72
CA ARG A 59 3.08 -8.24 7.05
C ARG A 59 2.28 -9.01 8.08
N ARG A 60 1.83 -8.34 9.15
CA ARG A 60 1.04 -8.98 10.19
C ARG A 60 -0.30 -9.47 9.64
N TRP A 61 -0.93 -8.70 8.77
CA TRP A 61 -2.16 -9.08 8.11
C TRP A 61 -1.98 -10.30 7.19
N TYR A 62 -0.95 -10.33 6.35
CA TYR A 62 -0.71 -11.46 5.44
C TYR A 62 -0.30 -12.73 6.18
N LEU A 63 0.47 -12.62 7.27
CA LEU A 63 0.75 -13.75 8.15
C LEU A 63 -0.52 -14.28 8.82
N PHE A 64 -1.40 -13.38 9.28
CA PHE A 64 -2.69 -13.76 9.83
C PHE A 64 -3.54 -14.54 8.81
N LEU A 65 -3.70 -14.01 7.60
CA LEU A 65 -4.41 -14.69 6.51
C LEU A 65 -3.77 -16.05 6.15
N GLU A 66 -2.45 -16.14 6.12
CA GLU A 66 -1.74 -17.41 5.85
C GLU A 66 -2.00 -18.45 6.94
N SER A 67 -2.07 -18.03 8.21
CA SER A 67 -2.35 -18.93 9.35
C SER A 67 -3.81 -19.40 9.42
N ARG A 68 -4.75 -18.61 8.90
CA ARG A 68 -6.19 -18.90 8.99
C ARG A 68 -6.71 -19.73 7.84
N VAL A 69 -6.08 -19.66 6.66
CA VAL A 69 -6.55 -20.33 5.46
C VAL A 69 -5.80 -21.65 5.24
N PRO A 70 -6.48 -22.82 5.36
CA PRO A 70 -5.85 -24.12 5.26
C PRO A 70 -5.06 -24.31 3.96
N LYS A 71 -3.87 -24.93 4.08
CA LYS A 71 -3.02 -25.26 2.93
C LYS A 71 -3.55 -26.45 2.11
N THR A 72 -4.55 -27.17 2.62
CA THR A 72 -5.24 -28.27 1.93
C THR A 72 -6.15 -27.79 0.81
N CYS A 73 -6.52 -26.51 0.78
CA CYS A 73 -7.29 -25.92 -0.31
C CYS A 73 -6.41 -25.68 -1.55
N THR A 74 -7.02 -25.74 -2.74
CA THR A 74 -6.35 -25.35 -3.98
C THR A 74 -5.88 -23.89 -3.93
N PRO A 75 -4.80 -23.53 -4.66
CA PRO A 75 -4.28 -22.16 -4.68
C PRO A 75 -5.34 -21.09 -4.98
N MET A 76 -6.20 -21.34 -5.97
CA MET A 76 -7.32 -20.46 -6.34
C MET A 76 -8.33 -20.28 -5.20
N ARG A 77 -8.72 -21.36 -4.52
CA ARG A 77 -9.67 -21.28 -3.40
C ARG A 77 -9.07 -20.51 -2.23
N ARG A 78 -7.78 -20.74 -1.93
CA ARG A 78 -7.05 -19.98 -0.91
C ARG A 78 -6.98 -18.50 -1.26
N GLY A 79 -6.65 -18.19 -2.51
CA GLY A 79 -6.62 -16.82 -3.02
C GLY A 79 -7.95 -16.10 -2.87
N ALA A 80 -9.05 -16.75 -3.28
CA ALA A 80 -10.40 -16.18 -3.16
C ALA A 80 -10.77 -15.86 -1.72
N ILE A 81 -10.56 -16.80 -0.79
CA ILE A 81 -10.88 -16.59 0.64
C ILE A 81 -10.07 -15.43 1.22
N LYS A 82 -8.76 -15.39 0.94
CA LYS A 82 -7.88 -14.34 1.44
C LYS A 82 -8.20 -12.99 0.83
N MET A 83 -8.48 -12.94 -0.46
CA MET A 83 -8.88 -11.72 -1.17
C MET A 83 -10.18 -11.17 -0.60
N LEU A 84 -11.22 -12.01 -0.44
CA LEU A 84 -12.48 -11.56 0.16
C LEU A 84 -12.28 -11.04 1.59
N ALA A 85 -11.49 -11.73 2.40
CA ALA A 85 -11.16 -11.26 3.75
C ALA A 85 -10.36 -9.94 3.74
N ASP A 86 -9.40 -9.79 2.82
CA ASP A 86 -8.61 -8.57 2.64
C ASP A 86 -9.49 -7.38 2.28
N GLN A 87 -10.34 -7.54 1.26
CA GLN A 87 -11.24 -6.49 0.79
C GLN A 87 -12.31 -6.12 1.82
N ALA A 88 -12.85 -7.10 2.56
CA ALA A 88 -13.92 -6.83 3.53
C ALA A 88 -13.40 -6.29 4.87
N LEU A 89 -12.27 -6.81 5.37
CA LEU A 89 -11.83 -6.57 6.76
C LEU A 89 -10.64 -5.64 6.86
N PHE A 90 -9.77 -5.59 5.85
CA PHE A 90 -8.52 -4.86 5.93
C PHE A 90 -8.53 -3.57 5.11
N VAL A 91 -9.02 -3.63 3.87
CA VAL A 91 -9.02 -2.47 2.96
C VAL A 91 -9.72 -1.25 3.56
N PRO A 92 -10.95 -1.33 4.14
CA PRO A 92 -11.59 -0.14 4.69
C PRO A 92 -10.78 0.54 5.81
N PRO A 93 -10.45 -0.11 6.94
CA PRO A 93 -9.71 0.57 7.99
C PRO A 93 -8.31 1.00 7.54
N PHE A 94 -7.64 0.23 6.68
CA PHE A 94 -6.33 0.59 6.16
C PHE A 94 -6.37 1.82 5.24
N ALA A 95 -7.32 1.87 4.31
CA ALA A 95 -7.51 3.01 3.42
C ALA A 95 -7.87 4.28 4.20
N LEU A 96 -8.69 4.16 5.24
CA LEU A 96 -9.03 5.28 6.12
C LEU A 96 -7.79 5.80 6.85
N ALA A 97 -7.01 4.89 7.44
CA ALA A 97 -5.76 5.23 8.12
C ALA A 97 -4.77 5.93 7.18
N MET A 98 -4.59 5.43 5.96
CA MET A 98 -3.70 6.04 4.96
C MET A 98 -4.22 7.41 4.49
N SER A 99 -5.53 7.56 4.29
CA SER A 99 -6.16 8.83 3.92
C SER A 99 -5.98 9.91 4.99
N PHE A 100 -5.72 9.51 6.23
CA PHE A 100 -5.41 10.41 7.34
C PHE A 100 -3.90 10.63 7.51
N LEU A 101 -3.11 9.56 7.57
CA LEU A 101 -1.69 9.60 7.89
C LEU A 101 -0.85 10.29 6.81
N VAL A 102 -1.14 10.04 5.53
CA VAL A 102 -0.39 10.64 4.40
C VAL A 102 -0.47 12.17 4.42
N PRO A 103 -1.64 12.81 4.42
CA PRO A 103 -1.71 14.27 4.48
C PRO A 103 -1.22 14.82 5.82
N LEU A 104 -1.38 14.08 6.92
CA LEU A 104 -0.86 14.49 8.23
C LEU A 104 0.67 14.61 8.23
N VAL A 105 1.40 13.61 7.70
CA VAL A 105 2.87 13.68 7.64
C VAL A 105 3.35 14.78 6.69
N ASN A 106 2.53 15.15 5.69
CA ASN A 106 2.79 16.27 4.80
C ASN A 106 2.42 17.65 5.39
N GLY A 107 1.95 17.69 6.65
CA GLY A 107 1.65 18.94 7.36
C GLY A 107 0.29 19.54 7.05
N GLU A 108 -0.64 18.79 6.45
CA GLU A 108 -1.99 19.29 6.21
C GLU A 108 -2.77 19.45 7.55
N PRO A 109 -3.55 20.53 7.74
CA PRO A 109 -4.37 20.69 8.93
C PRO A 109 -5.41 19.58 9.08
N VAL A 110 -5.53 19.02 10.29
CA VAL A 110 -6.46 17.91 10.62
C VAL A 110 -7.90 18.19 10.20
N VAL A 111 -8.36 19.44 10.33
CA VAL A 111 -9.71 19.86 9.91
C VAL A 111 -9.92 19.64 8.41
N ARG A 112 -8.93 19.98 7.58
CA ARG A 112 -8.99 19.76 6.12
C ARG A 112 -8.94 18.27 5.77
N ILE A 113 -8.09 17.51 6.46
CA ILE A 113 -7.99 16.06 6.29
C ILE A 113 -9.35 15.40 6.55
N ARG A 114 -9.98 15.75 7.68
CA ARG A 114 -11.30 15.20 8.05
C ARG A 114 -12.34 15.51 6.98
N GLN A 115 -12.41 16.76 6.51
CA GLN A 115 -13.36 17.15 5.48
C GLN A 115 -13.15 16.34 4.20
N ARG A 116 -11.90 16.25 3.71
CA ARG A 116 -11.56 15.46 2.52
C ARG A 116 -11.92 13.99 2.66
N ILE A 117 -11.70 13.40 3.83
CA ILE A 117 -12.08 12.00 4.10
C ILE A 117 -13.61 11.86 3.99
N LEU A 118 -14.39 12.73 4.63
CA LEU A 118 -15.86 12.65 4.55
C LEU A 118 -16.36 12.74 3.10
N ASP A 119 -15.74 13.61 2.29
CA ASP A 119 -16.19 13.86 0.92
C ASP A 119 -15.70 12.79 -0.07
N SER A 120 -14.48 12.28 0.09
CA SER A 120 -13.80 11.46 -0.93
C SER A 120 -13.63 10.00 -0.56
N TYR A 121 -13.77 9.63 0.70
CA TYR A 121 -13.50 8.25 1.15
C TYR A 121 -14.36 7.18 0.47
N PRO A 122 -15.67 7.38 0.24
CA PRO A 122 -16.47 6.41 -0.52
C PRO A 122 -15.91 6.19 -1.94
N THR A 123 -15.53 7.27 -2.61
CA THR A 123 -14.92 7.23 -3.95
C THR A 123 -13.56 6.52 -3.94
N ILE A 124 -12.75 6.73 -2.90
CA ILE A 124 -11.47 6.03 -2.72
C ILE A 124 -11.71 4.52 -2.60
N LEU A 125 -12.69 4.08 -1.81
CA LEU A 125 -13.01 2.66 -1.68
C LEU A 125 -13.52 2.05 -2.98
N VAL A 126 -14.44 2.72 -3.68
CA VAL A 126 -14.97 2.24 -4.97
C VAL A 126 -13.84 2.05 -5.97
N ARG A 127 -12.95 3.04 -6.10
CA ARG A 127 -11.77 2.93 -6.99
C ARG A 127 -10.82 1.83 -6.53
N ASN A 128 -10.67 1.62 -5.23
CA ASN A 128 -9.86 0.53 -4.70
C ASN A 128 -10.41 -0.83 -5.17
N TYR A 129 -11.72 -1.04 -5.04
CA TYR A 129 -12.38 -2.28 -5.43
C TYR A 129 -12.40 -2.56 -6.95
N MET A 130 -12.09 -1.57 -7.80
CA MET A 130 -12.00 -1.79 -9.25
C MET A 130 -10.72 -2.56 -9.66
N LEU A 131 -9.62 -2.38 -8.93
CA LEU A 131 -8.32 -2.94 -9.28
C LEU A 131 -7.87 -4.03 -8.29
N TRP A 132 -7.98 -3.74 -7.00
CA TRP A 132 -7.30 -4.51 -5.96
C TRP A 132 -7.84 -5.92 -5.76
N PRO A 133 -9.14 -6.23 -5.91
CA PRO A 133 -9.62 -7.61 -5.83
C PRO A 133 -8.93 -8.53 -6.85
N ALA A 134 -8.77 -8.09 -8.10
CA ALA A 134 -8.09 -8.86 -9.13
C ALA A 134 -6.60 -9.02 -8.82
N ALA A 135 -5.93 -7.92 -8.43
CA ALA A 135 -4.52 -7.95 -8.07
C ALA A 135 -4.25 -8.87 -6.87
N GLN A 136 -5.08 -8.81 -5.83
CA GLN A 136 -4.95 -9.62 -4.61
C GLN A 136 -5.33 -11.08 -4.84
N MET A 137 -6.26 -11.37 -5.75
CA MET A 137 -6.56 -12.74 -6.15
C MET A 137 -5.32 -13.42 -6.73
N ILE A 138 -4.59 -12.73 -7.62
CA ILE A 138 -3.31 -13.24 -8.17
C ILE A 138 -2.27 -13.35 -7.05
N ASN A 139 -2.13 -12.31 -6.23
CA ASN A 139 -1.16 -12.25 -5.14
C ASN A 139 -1.29 -13.45 -4.18
N PHE A 140 -2.48 -13.65 -3.63
CA PHE A 140 -2.72 -14.67 -2.61
C PHE A 140 -2.78 -16.09 -3.16
N SER A 141 -2.98 -16.24 -4.47
CA SER A 141 -3.00 -17.54 -5.14
C SER A 141 -1.61 -18.02 -5.53
N PHE A 142 -0.77 -17.13 -6.05
CA PHE A 142 0.45 -17.52 -6.76
C PHE A 142 1.74 -16.92 -6.18
N VAL A 143 1.66 -15.77 -5.50
CA VAL A 143 2.85 -15.10 -5.00
C VAL A 143 3.24 -15.65 -3.63
N PRO A 144 4.49 -16.13 -3.44
CA PRO A 144 4.93 -16.60 -2.13
C PRO A 144 4.91 -15.48 -1.10
N LEU A 145 4.56 -15.80 0.16
CA LEU A 145 4.33 -14.83 1.24
C LEU A 145 5.41 -13.74 1.38
N GLY A 146 6.68 -14.09 1.20
CA GLY A 146 7.80 -13.14 1.30
C GLY A 146 7.87 -12.07 0.20
N TYR A 147 7.14 -12.26 -0.91
CA TYR A 147 7.11 -11.36 -2.07
C TYR A 147 5.76 -10.65 -2.25
N GLN A 148 4.73 -11.03 -1.49
CA GLN A 148 3.37 -10.49 -1.65
C GLN A 148 3.29 -8.98 -1.46
N VAL A 149 4.09 -8.44 -0.54
CA VAL A 149 4.16 -6.99 -0.31
C VAL A 149 4.82 -6.29 -1.50
N ILE A 150 5.94 -6.82 -2.01
CA ILE A 150 6.63 -6.25 -3.17
C ILE A 150 5.72 -6.26 -4.40
N TYR A 151 5.02 -7.37 -4.65
CA TYR A 151 4.04 -7.49 -5.73
C TYR A 151 2.99 -6.37 -5.68
N VAL A 152 2.37 -6.15 -4.50
CA VAL A 152 1.37 -5.09 -4.31
C VAL A 152 1.94 -3.72 -4.61
N GLN A 153 3.17 -3.45 -4.19
CA GLN A 153 3.79 -2.16 -4.45
C GLN A 153 4.09 -1.93 -5.94
N CYS A 154 4.47 -2.97 -6.70
CA CYS A 154 4.63 -2.87 -8.15
C CYS A 154 3.31 -2.53 -8.85
N ILE A 155 2.21 -3.19 -8.46
CA ILE A 155 0.87 -2.89 -9.01
C ILE A 155 0.46 -1.46 -8.67
N ALA A 156 0.72 -0.99 -7.44
CA ALA A 156 0.44 0.38 -7.03
C ALA A 156 1.17 1.41 -7.91
N LEU A 157 2.45 1.14 -8.25
CA LEU A 157 3.23 2.02 -9.11
C LEU A 157 2.64 2.10 -10.52
N ILE A 158 2.28 0.96 -11.12
CA ILE A 158 1.62 0.91 -12.43
C ILE A 158 0.30 1.70 -12.41
N TRP A 159 -0.50 1.50 -11.36
CA TRP A 159 -1.76 2.21 -11.19
C TRP A 159 -1.59 3.74 -11.09
N ASN A 160 -0.61 4.20 -10.31
CA ASN A 160 -0.30 5.62 -10.18
C ASN A 160 0.16 6.23 -11.51
N CYS A 161 0.98 5.51 -12.29
CA CYS A 161 1.35 5.92 -13.64
C CYS A 161 0.12 6.02 -14.56
N TYR A 162 -0.76 5.02 -14.55
CA TYR A 162 -1.99 5.02 -15.35
C TYR A 162 -2.91 6.19 -14.99
N LEU A 163 -3.20 6.40 -13.70
CA LEU A 163 -4.02 7.51 -13.25
C LEU A 163 -3.42 8.86 -13.65
N SER A 164 -2.10 9.01 -13.55
CA SER A 164 -1.42 10.22 -14.00
C SER A 164 -1.62 10.49 -15.49
N LEU A 165 -1.47 9.47 -16.33
CA LEU A 165 -1.62 9.62 -17.77
C LEU A 165 -3.06 9.99 -18.16
N VAL A 166 -4.05 9.36 -17.54
CA VAL A 166 -5.47 9.59 -17.83
C VAL A 166 -5.99 10.93 -17.27
N LEU A 167 -5.48 11.37 -16.11
CA LEU A 167 -5.91 12.62 -15.47
C LEU A 167 -5.21 13.87 -16.04
N ASN A 168 -4.04 13.70 -16.67
CA ASN A 168 -3.24 14.79 -17.25
C ASN A 168 -3.25 14.81 -18.80
N SER A 169 -4.09 14.00 -19.44
CA SER A 169 -4.39 14.01 -20.88
C SER A 169 -5.68 14.77 -21.15
#